data_AF-A0ABD0PQY0-F1
#
_entry.id   AF-A0ABD0PQY0-F1
#
_cell.length_a   1.000
_cell.length_b   1.000
_cell.length_c   1.000
_cell.angle_alpha   90.00
_cell.angle_beta   90.00
_cell.angle_gamma   90.00
#
_symmetry.space_group_name_H-M   'P 1'
#
loop_
_entity.id
_entity.type
_entity.pdbx_description
1 polymer ?
#
loop_
_entity_poly.entity_id
_entity_poly.type
_entity_poly.pdbx_seq_one_letter_code
_entity_poly.pdbx_strand_id
1 'polypeptide(L)' 'ANAHMHWDPEYSDVKLVQTMMFLSEVKNIIDKASRSLKLSSVSGETNSIPLVLCADLNSLPDS' A
#
# COMPACT_ATOMS: atom_id res chain seq x y z
N ALA A 1 0.40 7.01 0.79
CA ALA A 1 -0.38 6.56 -0.39
C ALA A 1 -1.84 6.95 -0.18
N ASN A 2 -2.59 7.22 -1.25
CA ASN A 2 -4.01 7.58 -1.19
C ASN A 2 -4.83 6.73 -2.17
N ALA A 3 -6.03 6.28 -1.77
CA ALA A 3 -6.92 5.48 -2.62
C ALA A 3 -8.40 5.78 -2.35
N HIS A 4 -9.25 5.47 -3.33
CA HIS A 4 -10.71 5.48 -3.21
C HIS A 4 -11.23 4.20 -3.87
N MET A 5 -11.78 3.28 -3.07
CA MET A 5 -12.24 1.97 -3.53
C MET A 5 -13.65 2.05 -4.10
N HIS A 6 -14.06 0.99 -4.80
CA HIS A 6 -15.42 0.85 -5.31
C HIS A 6 -16.47 1.04 -4.20
N TRP A 7 -17.60 1.66 -4.51
CA TRP A 7 -18.56 2.12 -3.49
C TRP A 7 -19.73 1.15 -3.25
N ASP A 8 -20.14 0.38 -4.26
CA ASP A 8 -21.35 -0.44 -4.20
C ASP A 8 -21.27 -1.47 -3.06
N PRO A 9 -22.25 -1.51 -2.14
CA PRO A 9 -22.25 -2.43 -1.02
C PRO A 9 -22.34 -3.91 -1.42
N GLU A 10 -22.84 -4.25 -2.61
CA GLU A 10 -22.95 -5.64 -3.08
C GLU A 10 -21.59 -6.23 -3.52
N TYR A 11 -20.54 -5.40 -3.65
CA TYR A 11 -19.24 -5.78 -4.20
C TYR A 11 -18.12 -5.73 -3.15
N SER A 12 -18.31 -6.42 -2.03
CA SER A 12 -17.28 -6.53 -0.97
C SER A 12 -16.01 -7.25 -1.45
N ASP A 13 -16.17 -8.22 -2.35
CA ASP A 13 -15.09 -8.95 -3.02
C ASP A 13 -14.22 -8.01 -3.88
N VAL A 14 -14.83 -7.12 -4.65
CA VAL A 14 -14.13 -6.12 -5.46
C VAL A 14 -13.32 -5.19 -4.57
N LYS A 15 -13.91 -4.68 -3.48
CA LYS A 15 -13.21 -3.78 -2.52
C LYS A 15 -12.01 -4.48 -1.89
N LEU A 16 -12.15 -5.75 -1.52
CA LEU A 16 -11.07 -6.56 -0.95
C LEU A 16 -9.92 -6.74 -1.95
N VAL A 17 -10.25 -7.18 -3.17
CA VAL A 17 -9.25 -7.40 -4.23
C VAL A 17 -8.55 -6.09 -4.61
N GLN A 18 -9.29 -4.97 -4.70
CA GLN A 18 -8.70 -3.65 -4.94
C GLN A 18 -7.71 -3.24 -3.84
N THR A 19 -8.06 -3.47 -2.56
CA THR A 19 -7.17 -3.18 -1.43
C THR A 19 -5.90 -4.02 -1.48
N MET A 20 -6.02 -5.32 -1.79
CA MET A 20 -4.87 -6.22 -1.93
C MET A 20 -3.95 -5.81 -3.09
N MET A 21 -4.52 -5.55 -4.28
CA MET A 21 -3.76 -5.11 -5.45
C MET A 21 -3.03 -3.79 -5.17
N PHE A 22 -3.72 -2.84 -4.53
CA PHE A 22 -3.14 -1.56 -4.20
C PHE A 22 -1.96 -1.67 -3.23
N LEU A 23 -2.11 -2.45 -2.15
CA LEU A 23 -1.02 -2.67 -1.19
C LEU A 23 0.16 -3.45 -1.80
N SER A 24 -0.11 -4.40 -2.71
CA SER A 24 0.93 -5.11 -3.46
C SER A 24 1.77 -4.13 -4.30
N GLU A 25 1.13 -3.20 -4.99
CA GLU A 25 1.84 -2.19 -5.78
C GLU A 25 2.58 -1.16 -4.91
N VAL A 26 2.00 -0.74 -3.78
CA VAL A 26 2.70 0.12 -2.82
C VAL A 26 3.95 -0.59 -2.27
N LYS A 27 3.85 -1.88 -1.93
CA LYS A 27 5.01 -2.69 -1.52
C LYS A 27 6.07 -2.74 -2.63
N ASN A 28 5.67 -2.99 -3.87
CA ASN A 28 6.58 -3.01 -5.02
C ASN A 28 7.33 -1.67 -5.19
N ILE A 29 6.64 -0.55 -4.98
CA ILE A 29 7.24 0.80 -5.02
C ILE A 29 8.24 0.97 -3.87
N ILE A 30 7.85 0.63 -2.64
CA ILE A 30 8.72 0.71 -1.45
C ILE A 30 9.98 -0.15 -1.65
N ASP A 31 9.84 -1.39 -2.10
CA ASP A 31 10.96 -2.31 -2.30
C ASP A 31 11.94 -1.78 -3.37
N LYS A 32 11.43 -1.19 -4.46
CA LYS A 32 12.25 -0.53 -5.48
C LYS A 32 12.99 0.69 -4.90
N ALA A 33 12.29 1.54 -4.16
CA ALA A 33 12.88 2.72 -3.53
C ALA A 33 13.93 2.34 -2.47
N SER A 34 13.65 1.37 -1.61
CA SER A 34 14.59 0.87 -0.60
C SER A 34 15.87 0.30 -1.23
N ARG A 35 15.78 -0.42 -2.35
CA ARG A 35 16.98 -0.87 -3.09
C ARG A 35 17.80 0.30 -3.63
N SER A 36 17.14 1.32 -4.18
CA SER A 36 17.80 2.52 -4.69
C SER A 36 18.50 3.30 -3.57
N LEU A 37 17.88 3.41 -2.39
CA LEU A 37 18.46 4.12 -1.24
C LEU A 37 19.63 3.36 -0.61
N LYS A 38 19.54 2.02 -0.54
CA LYS A 38 20.64 1.16 -0.05
C LYS A 38 21.91 1.28 -0.89
N LEU A 39 21.79 1.46 -2.20
CA LEU A 39 22.95 1.68 -3.07
C LEU A 39 23.66 3.01 -2.75
N SER A 40 22.93 3.98 -2.18
CA SER A 40 23.44 5.31 -1.84
C SER A 40 24.03 5.39 -0.42
N SER A 41 23.72 4.44 0.47
CA SER A 41 24.17 4.44 1.88
C SER A 41 25.25 3.37 2.13
N VAL A 42 26.47 3.80 2.44
CA VAL A 42 27.64 2.94 2.74
C VAL A 42 27.53 2.23 4.10
N SER A 43 26.63 2.66 4.99
CA SER A 43 26.39 2.03 6.29
C SER A 43 25.19 1.08 6.21
N GLY A 44 25.40 -0.20 6.54
CA GLY A 44 24.45 -1.32 6.40
C GLY A 44 23.19 -1.28 7.26
N GLU A 45 22.64 -0.11 7.57
CA GLU A 45 21.39 0.04 8.29
C GLU A 45 20.21 -0.01 7.31
N THR A 46 19.38 -1.04 7.45
CA THR A 46 18.19 -1.22 6.62
C THR A 46 17.07 -0.29 7.09
N ASN A 47 17.08 0.97 6.68
CA ASN A 47 15.95 1.86 6.94
C ASN A 47 14.74 1.44 6.07
N SER A 48 13.70 0.90 6.71
CA SER A 48 12.41 0.66 6.07
C SER A 48 11.73 2.00 5.78
N ILE A 49 11.19 2.18 4.58
CA ILE A 49 10.46 3.40 4.23
C ILE A 49 9.10 3.36 4.96
N PRO A 50 8.77 4.35 5.80
CA PRO A 50 7.48 4.38 6.48
C PRO A 50 6.34 4.68 5.48
N LEU A 51 5.18 4.05 5.71
CA LEU A 51 3.98 4.24 4.90
C LEU A 51 2.85 4.83 5.75
N VAL A 52 2.35 5.99 5.34
CA VAL A 52 1.04 6.50 5.77
C VAL A 52 0.04 6.21 4.66
N LEU A 53 -1.03 5.49 4.99
CA LEU A 53 -2.12 5.16 4.09
C LEU A 53 -3.37 5.95 4.49
N CYS A 54 -3.84 6.79 3.57
CA CYS A 54 -5.18 7.37 3.64
C CYS A 54 -6.02 6.69 2.57
N ALA A 55 -7.23 6.27 2.88
CA ALA A 55 -8.12 5.74 1.86
C ALA A 55 -9.57 5.92 2.28
N ASP A 56 -10.43 6.21 1.30
CA ASP A 56 -11.85 5.90 1.41
C ASP A 56 -12.04 4.48 0.87
N LEU A 57 -12.18 3.53 1.78
CA LEU A 57 -12.32 2.11 1.42
C LEU A 57 -13.75 1.71 1.08
N ASN A 58 -14.75 2.58 1.33
CA ASN A 58 -16.16 2.21 1.25
C ASN A 58 -16.48 0.89 2.00
N SER A 59 -15.77 0.62 3.10
CA SER A 59 -15.89 -0.56 3.96
C SER A 59 -15.99 -0.13 5.42
N LEU A 60 -16.81 -0.84 6.19
CA LEU A 60 -16.93 -0.65 7.64
C LEU A 60 -15.76 -1.34 8.36
N PRO A 61 -15.51 -1.03 9.65
CA PRO A 61 -14.42 -1.63 10.41
C PRO A 61 -14.49 -3.16 10.57
N ASP A 62 -15.67 -3.74 10.40
CA ASP A 62 -15.96 -5.18 10.52
C ASP A 62 -16.11 -5.91 9.17
N SER A 63 -15.79 -5.23 8.06
CA SER A 63 -15.82 -5.77 6.69
C SER A 63 -14.70 -6.77 6.39
#